data_AF-B1IF96-F1
#
_entry.id   AF-B1IF96-F1
#
_cell.length_a   1.000
_cell.length_b   1.000
_cell.length_c   1.000
_cell.angle_alpha   90.00
_cell.angle_beta   90.00
_cell.angle_gamma   90.00
#
_symmetry.space_group_name_H-M   'P 1'
#
loop_
_entity.id
_entity.type
_entity.pdbx_description
1 polymer ?
#
loop_
_entity_poly.entity_id
_entity_poly.type
_entity_poly.pdbx_seq_one_letter_code
_entity_poly.pdbx_strand_id
1 'polypeptide(L)'
;MTKYAIVFFISMVPILELRGAIPYSQAFQLPLLQSYIVAIIGNMLPVPFIYLFARKVLIWGADKPVIGKFFSWCLAKGEKAGKKLKETAGNKGLFIGLLLFVGIPLPGTGAWTGTLAASFLDMDFKTSILAVMLGVLVAGIIMGTASVGLFSFF
;
A
#
# COMPACT_ATOMS: atom_id res chain seq x y z
N MET A 1 -19.53 -14.97 -9.63
CA MET A 1 -18.14 -15.19 -10.09
C MET A 1 -17.55 -13.94 -10.73
N THR A 2 -18.09 -13.45 -11.85
CA THR A 2 -17.51 -12.33 -12.63
C THR A 2 -17.34 -11.03 -11.83
N LYS A 3 -18.30 -10.67 -10.97
CA LYS A 3 -18.23 -9.44 -10.16
C LYS A 3 -17.12 -9.47 -9.10
N TYR A 4 -16.83 -10.63 -8.49
CA TYR A 4 -15.72 -10.78 -7.54
C TYR A 4 -14.35 -10.74 -8.24
N ALA A 5 -14.26 -11.27 -9.47
CA ALA A 5 -13.06 -11.14 -10.27
C ALA A 5 -12.76 -9.66 -10.60
N ILE A 6 -13.80 -8.87 -10.89
CA ILE A 6 -13.64 -7.42 -11.13
C ILE A 6 -13.15 -6.72 -9.85
N VAL A 7 -13.72 -7.00 -8.68
CA VAL A 7 -13.24 -6.48 -7.38
C VAL A 7 -11.77 -6.84 -7.15
N PHE A 8 -11.40 -8.08 -7.46
CA PHE A 8 -10.02 -8.56 -7.36
C PHE A 8 -9.07 -7.78 -8.27
N PHE A 9 -9.39 -7.63 -9.56
CA PHE A 9 -8.55 -6.88 -10.50
C PHE A 9 -8.51 -5.38 -10.19
N ILE A 10 -9.62 -4.76 -9.77
CA ILE A 10 -9.65 -3.36 -9.33
C ILE A 10 -8.71 -3.18 -8.12
N SER A 11 -8.71 -4.11 -7.17
CA SER A 11 -7.85 -4.05 -5.98
C SER A 11 -6.35 -4.21 -6.28
N MET A 12 -6.02 -4.82 -7.43
CA MET A 12 -4.65 -4.95 -7.93
C MET A 12 -4.16 -3.68 -8.60
N VAL A 13 -5.04 -2.87 -9.19
CA VAL A 13 -4.63 -1.68 -9.94
C VAL A 13 -4.17 -0.58 -8.97
N PRO A 14 -3.00 0.05 -9.19
CA PRO A 14 -2.56 1.19 -8.40
C PRO A 14 -3.60 2.31 -8.46
N ILE A 15 -3.66 3.16 -7.42
CA ILE A 15 -4.63 4.28 -7.28
C ILE A 15 -6.04 3.81 -6.93
N LEU A 16 -6.56 2.75 -7.58
CA LEU A 16 -7.88 2.20 -7.27
C LEU A 16 -7.84 1.36 -5.99
N GLU A 17 -6.98 0.33 -5.95
CA GLU A 17 -6.75 -0.51 -4.77
C GLU A 17 -8.05 -0.91 -4.03
N LEU A 18 -7.94 -1.10 -2.71
CA LEU A 18 -9.05 -1.41 -1.83
C LEU A 18 -10.07 -0.25 -1.72
N ARG A 19 -9.64 0.98 -2.03
CA ARG A 19 -10.47 2.19 -1.98
C ARG A 19 -11.51 2.24 -3.09
N GLY A 20 -11.20 1.70 -4.26
CA GLY A 20 -12.12 1.55 -5.39
C GLY A 20 -12.87 0.22 -5.36
N ALA A 21 -12.21 -0.85 -4.89
CA ALA A 21 -12.80 -2.19 -4.83
C ALA A 21 -14.00 -2.28 -3.87
N ILE A 22 -13.91 -1.67 -2.67
CA ILE A 22 -14.99 -1.72 -1.66
C ILE A 22 -16.24 -0.95 -2.13
N PRO A 23 -16.18 0.34 -2.54
CA PRO A 23 -17.36 1.06 -3.03
C PRO A 23 -17.96 0.41 -4.28
N TYR A 24 -17.13 -0.09 -5.21
CA TYR A 24 -17.62 -0.88 -6.34
C TYR A 24 -18.41 -2.09 -5.87
N SER A 25 -17.90 -2.86 -4.91
CA SER A 25 -18.63 -4.02 -4.38
C SER A 25 -19.99 -3.66 -3.80
N GLN A 26 -20.09 -2.52 -3.10
CA GLN A 26 -21.33 -2.06 -2.48
C GLN A 26 -22.32 -1.53 -3.51
N ALA A 27 -21.86 -0.80 -4.54
CA ALA A 27 -22.70 -0.37 -5.66
C ALA A 27 -23.35 -1.54 -6.40
N PHE A 28 -22.69 -2.71 -6.42
CA PHE A 28 -23.22 -3.94 -7.02
C PHE A 28 -23.89 -4.89 -6.01
N GLN A 29 -24.16 -4.43 -4.79
CA GLN A 29 -24.82 -5.16 -3.70
C GLN A 29 -24.15 -6.50 -3.36
N LEU A 30 -22.82 -6.57 -3.48
CA LEU A 30 -22.07 -7.75 -3.10
C LEU A 30 -21.89 -7.82 -1.58
N PRO A 31 -21.85 -9.03 -0.99
CA PRO A 31 -21.49 -9.22 0.41
C PRO A 31 -20.17 -8.53 0.73
N LEU A 32 -20.21 -7.60 1.70
CA LEU A 32 -19.06 -6.77 2.09
C LEU A 32 -17.88 -7.62 2.53
N LEU A 33 -18.12 -8.61 3.41
CA LEU A 33 -17.06 -9.45 3.96
C LEU A 33 -16.32 -10.26 2.88
N GLN A 34 -17.06 -10.85 1.94
CA GLN A 34 -16.47 -11.61 0.84
C GLN A 34 -15.67 -10.68 -0.10
N SER A 35 -16.25 -9.53 -0.43
CA SER A 35 -15.60 -8.54 -1.30
C SER A 35 -14.34 -7.95 -0.66
N TYR A 36 -14.37 -7.74 0.66
CA TYR A 36 -13.23 -7.32 1.47
C TYR A 36 -12.09 -8.34 1.46
N ILE A 37 -12.38 -9.62 1.71
CA ILE A 37 -11.37 -10.68 1.64
C ILE A 37 -10.74 -10.75 0.24
N VAL A 38 -11.57 -10.74 -0.80
CA VAL A 38 -11.11 -10.77 -2.20
C VAL A 38 -10.24 -9.55 -2.53
N ALA A 39 -10.64 -8.36 -2.10
CA ALA A 39 -9.88 -7.13 -2.32
C ALA A 39 -8.55 -7.12 -1.56
N ILE A 40 -8.48 -7.67 -0.34
CA ILE A 40 -7.20 -7.79 0.39
C ILE A 40 -6.26 -8.73 -0.33
N ILE A 41 -6.74 -9.90 -0.77
CA ILE A 41 -5.92 -10.89 -1.46
C ILE A 41 -5.39 -10.28 -2.77
N GLY A 42 -6.27 -9.64 -3.54
CA GLY A 42 -5.88 -8.98 -4.78
C GLY A 42 -4.88 -7.86 -4.57
N ASN A 43 -5.06 -7.04 -3.53
CA ASN A 43 -4.17 -5.93 -3.21
C ASN A 43 -2.81 -6.36 -2.65
N MET A 44 -2.75 -7.45 -1.87
CA MET A 44 -1.51 -7.99 -1.31
C MET A 44 -0.68 -8.78 -2.34
N LEU A 45 -1.28 -9.26 -3.42
CA LEU A 45 -0.56 -10.00 -4.45
C LEU A 45 0.55 -9.17 -5.13
N PRO A 46 0.32 -7.93 -5.60
CA PRO A 46 1.37 -7.11 -6.22
C PRO A 46 2.40 -6.55 -5.22
N VAL A 47 2.06 -6.44 -3.92
CA VAL A 47 2.91 -5.82 -2.88
C VAL A 47 4.33 -6.43 -2.80
N PRO A 48 4.51 -7.76 -2.65
CA PRO A 48 5.83 -8.37 -2.65
C PRO A 48 6.65 -8.08 -3.91
N PHE A 49 6.00 -8.10 -5.08
CA PHE A 49 6.67 -7.83 -6.36
C PHE A 49 7.11 -6.38 -6.46
N ILE A 50 6.26 -5.43 -6.06
CA ILE A 50 6.57 -4.00 -6.04
C ILE A 50 7.77 -3.74 -5.15
N TYR A 51 7.79 -4.30 -3.93
CA TYR A 51 8.91 -4.10 -3.02
C TYR A 51 10.24 -4.55 -3.65
N LEU A 52 10.26 -5.79 -4.16
CA LEU A 52 11.48 -6.39 -4.71
C LEU A 52 11.94 -5.67 -5.98
N PHE A 53 11.01 -5.34 -6.86
CA PHE A 53 11.32 -4.67 -8.11
C PHE A 53 11.71 -3.21 -7.88
N ALA A 54 11.00 -2.47 -7.03
CA ALA A 54 11.30 -1.09 -6.70
C ALA A 54 12.70 -0.96 -6.09
N ARG A 55 13.06 -1.79 -5.11
CA ARG A 55 14.41 -1.76 -4.53
C ARG A 55 15.48 -2.09 -5.57
N LYS A 56 15.25 -3.07 -6.44
CA LYS A 56 16.17 -3.44 -7.51
C LYS A 56 16.33 -2.33 -8.57
N VAL A 57 15.24 -1.70 -8.97
CA VAL A 57 15.24 -0.56 -9.91
C VAL A 57 15.90 0.65 -9.29
N LEU A 58 15.71 0.89 -7.98
CA LEU A 58 16.32 2.01 -7.29
C LEU A 58 17.85 1.93 -7.30
N ILE A 59 18.37 0.76 -6.91
CA ILE A 59 19.81 0.49 -6.89
C ILE A 59 20.38 0.50 -8.31
N TRP A 60 19.71 -0.16 -9.27
CA TRP A 60 20.15 -0.15 -10.67
C TRP A 60 20.13 1.25 -11.31
N GLY A 61 19.13 2.06 -10.95
CA GLY A 61 18.94 3.41 -11.47
C GLY A 61 19.99 4.39 -10.96
N ALA A 62 20.51 4.17 -9.75
CA ALA A 62 21.53 5.01 -9.11
C ALA A 62 22.82 5.12 -9.96
N ASP A 63 23.19 4.04 -10.64
CA ASP A 63 24.41 3.95 -11.47
C ASP A 63 24.23 4.46 -12.91
N LYS A 64 23.06 5.01 -13.27
CA LYS A 64 22.80 5.47 -14.65
C LYS A 64 23.19 6.94 -14.88
N PRO A 65 23.79 7.27 -16.03
CA PRO A 65 24.33 8.62 -16.28
C PRO A 65 23.26 9.72 -16.36
N VAL A 66 22.03 9.40 -16.77
CA VAL A 66 20.94 10.39 -16.95
C VAL A 66 20.03 10.49 -15.73
N ILE A 67 19.64 9.34 -15.16
CA ILE A 67 18.68 9.26 -14.06
C ILE A 67 19.34 9.03 -12.69
N GLY A 68 20.63 8.67 -12.65
CA GLY A 68 21.34 8.27 -11.43
C GLY A 68 21.41 9.33 -10.36
N LYS A 69 21.44 10.62 -10.72
CA LYS A 69 21.34 11.71 -9.72
C LYS A 69 20.01 11.72 -8.98
N PHE A 70 18.89 11.49 -9.68
CA PHE A 70 17.56 11.44 -9.05
C PHE A 70 17.41 10.18 -8.19
N PHE A 71 17.81 9.03 -8.71
CA PHE A 71 17.74 7.75 -8.01
C PHE A 71 18.64 7.71 -6.77
N SER A 72 19.89 8.16 -6.90
CA SER A 72 20.82 8.30 -5.77
C SER A 72 20.33 9.34 -4.76
N TRP A 73 19.71 10.44 -5.20
CA TRP A 73 19.08 11.40 -4.29
C TRP A 73 17.91 10.79 -3.52
N CYS A 74 17.04 10.03 -4.20
CA CYS A 74 15.93 9.32 -3.57
C CYS A 74 16.42 8.29 -2.55
N LEU A 75 17.44 7.50 -2.89
CA LEU A 75 18.07 6.54 -1.98
C LEU A 75 18.71 7.26 -0.77
N ALA A 76 19.55 8.26 -1.00
CA ALA A 76 20.22 8.99 0.09
C ALA A 76 19.21 9.70 1.01
N LYS A 77 18.15 10.29 0.43
CA LYS A 77 17.09 10.94 1.20
C LYS A 77 16.24 9.93 1.97
N GLY A 78 15.90 8.81 1.34
CA GLY A 78 15.19 7.70 1.95
C GLY A 78 15.95 7.08 3.11
N GLU A 79 17.23 6.77 2.92
CA GLU A 79 18.12 6.27 3.98
C GLU A 79 18.27 7.28 5.11
N LYS A 80 18.44 8.58 4.81
CA LYS A 80 18.57 9.61 5.84
C LYS A 80 17.27 9.77 6.64
N ALA A 81 16.12 9.73 5.97
CA ALA A 81 14.81 9.77 6.63
C ALA A 81 14.56 8.50 7.46
N GLY A 82 14.89 7.34 6.91
CA GLY A 82 14.77 6.03 7.57
C GLY A 82 15.67 5.94 8.81
N LYS A 83 16.94 6.36 8.71
CA LYS A 83 17.87 6.44 9.84
C LYS A 83 17.36 7.41 10.91
N LYS A 84 16.94 8.62 10.54
CA LYS A 84 16.40 9.59 11.52
C LYS A 84 15.17 9.05 12.25
N LEU A 85 14.24 8.41 11.54
CA LEU A 85 13.06 7.77 12.14
C LEU A 85 13.46 6.60 13.04
N LYS A 86 14.44 5.80 12.63
CA LYS A 86 14.97 4.67 13.40
C LYS A 86 15.73 5.12 14.66
N GLU A 87 16.47 6.21 14.60
CA GLU A 87 17.15 6.81 15.76
C GLU A 87 16.14 7.41 16.75
N THR A 88 15.07 8.02 16.24
CA THR A 88 14.06 8.69 17.09
C THR A 88 13.07 7.70 17.72
N ALA A 89 12.64 6.69 16.97
CA ALA A 89 11.52 5.82 17.34
C ALA A 89 11.77 4.32 17.10
N GLY A 90 13.01 3.95 16.74
CA GLY A 90 13.38 2.56 16.47
C GLY A 90 12.71 1.98 15.22
N ASN A 91 12.88 0.67 15.03
CA ASN A 91 12.19 -0.08 13.98
C ASN A 91 10.65 -0.03 14.12
N LYS A 92 10.15 0.17 15.36
CA LYS A 92 8.72 0.32 15.64
C LYS A 92 8.15 1.60 15.04
N GLY A 93 8.88 2.71 15.06
CA GLY A 93 8.44 3.97 14.45
C GLY A 93 8.28 3.88 12.93
N LEU A 94 9.23 3.23 12.25
CA LEU A 94 9.13 2.94 10.81
C LEU A 94 7.91 2.07 10.48
N PHE A 95 7.71 1.00 11.26
CA PHE A 95 6.56 0.11 11.12
C PHE A 95 5.22 0.83 11.32
N ILE A 96 5.08 1.58 12.42
CA ILE A 96 3.84 2.30 12.74
C ILE A 96 3.59 3.42 11.72
N GLY A 97 4.63 4.16 11.31
CA GLY A 97 4.51 5.19 10.30
C GLY A 97 4.02 4.63 8.96
N LEU A 98 4.57 3.50 8.52
CA LEU A 98 4.13 2.82 7.31
C LEU A 98 2.71 2.25 7.44
N LEU A 99 2.38 1.63 8.58
CA LEU A 99 1.04 1.11 8.87
C LEU A 99 0.00 2.23 8.81
N LEU A 100 0.25 3.36 9.47
CA LEU A 100 -0.64 4.52 9.46
C LEU A 100 -0.75 5.14 8.08
N PHE A 101 0.38 5.25 7.36
CA PHE A 101 0.39 5.75 5.99
C PHE A 101 -0.54 4.91 5.10
N VAL A 102 -0.45 3.59 5.15
CA VAL A 102 -1.29 2.68 4.35
C VAL A 102 -2.72 2.61 4.88
N GLY A 103 -2.89 2.69 6.20
CA GLY A 103 -4.14 2.47 6.92
C GLY A 103 -5.11 3.63 6.87
N ILE A 104 -4.62 4.86 6.73
CA ILE A 104 -5.49 6.02 6.52
C ILE A 104 -5.81 6.08 5.02
N PRO A 105 -7.09 5.94 4.61
CA PRO A 105 -7.48 5.90 3.20
C PRO A 105 -7.51 7.32 2.60
N LEU A 106 -6.34 7.90 2.36
CA LEU A 106 -6.18 9.18 1.66
C LEU A 106 -5.83 8.96 0.19
N PRO A 107 -6.14 9.92 -0.71
CA PRO A 107 -5.68 9.85 -2.09
C PRO A 107 -4.15 9.83 -2.14
N GLY A 108 -3.58 8.85 -2.83
CA GLY A 108 -2.12 8.68 -2.93
C GLY A 108 -1.49 7.87 -1.78
N THR A 109 -2.24 7.53 -0.74
CA THR A 109 -1.81 6.54 0.26
C THR A 109 -2.38 5.17 -0.08
N GLY A 110 -1.57 4.13 0.10
CA GLY A 110 -1.89 2.85 -0.51
C GLY A 110 -0.92 1.76 -0.16
N ALA A 111 -1.31 0.52 -0.41
CA ALA A 111 -0.38 -0.59 -0.31
C ALA A 111 0.73 -0.45 -1.35
N TRP A 112 0.39 -0.01 -2.55
CA TRP A 112 1.34 0.29 -3.62
C TRP A 112 2.32 1.39 -3.22
N THR A 113 1.83 2.57 -2.87
CA THR A 113 2.68 3.72 -2.52
C THR A 113 3.40 3.51 -1.18
N GLY A 114 2.78 2.83 -0.22
CA GLY A 114 3.40 2.44 1.04
C GLY A 114 4.53 1.43 0.83
N THR A 115 4.35 0.44 -0.03
CA THR A 115 5.41 -0.53 -0.35
C THR A 115 6.59 0.13 -1.06
N LEU A 116 6.31 1.08 -1.96
CA LEU A 116 7.34 1.92 -2.56
C LEU A 116 8.07 2.74 -1.48
N ALA A 117 7.35 3.42 -0.59
CA ALA A 117 7.93 4.17 0.53
C ALA A 117 8.79 3.27 1.43
N ALA A 118 8.35 2.06 1.73
CA ALA A 118 9.10 1.08 2.51
C ALA A 118 10.43 0.70 1.83
N SER A 119 10.40 0.53 0.50
CA SER A 119 11.61 0.26 -0.28
C SER A 119 12.58 1.45 -0.32
N PHE A 120 12.07 2.69 -0.32
CA PHE A 120 12.89 3.91 -0.23
C PHE A 120 13.50 4.11 1.17
N LEU A 121 12.77 3.76 2.23
CA LEU A 121 13.21 3.88 3.62
C LEU A 121 14.15 2.74 4.06
N ASP A 122 14.50 1.83 3.15
CA ASP A 122 15.31 0.63 3.38
C ASP A 122 14.81 -0.22 4.56
N MET A 123 13.48 -0.35 4.69
CA MET A 123 12.86 -1.23 5.67
C MET A 123 13.04 -2.69 5.26
N ASP A 124 13.10 -3.63 6.19
CA ASP A 124 13.20 -5.05 5.82
C ASP A 124 11.88 -5.56 5.19
N PHE A 125 12.00 -6.55 4.29
CA PHE A 125 10.89 -7.07 3.50
C PHE A 125 9.72 -7.57 4.37
N LYS A 126 10.02 -8.27 5.46
CA LYS A 126 9.01 -8.88 6.32
C LYS A 126 8.23 -7.81 7.08
N THR A 127 8.94 -6.87 7.71
CA THR A 127 8.34 -5.73 8.41
C THR A 127 7.52 -4.86 7.46
N SER A 128 8.00 -4.64 6.23
CA SER A 128 7.30 -3.86 5.21
C SER A 128 5.98 -4.52 4.80
N ILE A 129 6.00 -5.81 4.47
CA ILE A 129 4.79 -6.56 4.10
C ILE A 129 3.80 -6.61 5.26
N LEU A 130 4.27 -6.85 6.48
CA LEU A 130 3.41 -6.88 7.66
C LEU A 130 2.76 -5.52 7.93
N ALA A 131 3.53 -4.43 7.86
CA ALA A 131 3.01 -3.07 8.05
C ALA A 131 1.95 -2.73 6.99
N VAL A 132 2.25 -3.05 5.72
CA VAL A 132 1.32 -2.83 4.60
C VAL A 132 0.06 -3.67 4.77
N MET A 133 0.18 -4.96 5.11
CA MET A 133 -0.96 -5.85 5.33
C MET A 133 -1.87 -5.34 6.45
N LEU A 134 -1.30 -4.96 7.59
CA LEU A 134 -2.06 -4.40 8.70
C LEU A 134 -2.70 -3.06 8.33
N GLY A 135 -1.97 -2.21 7.60
CA GLY A 135 -2.52 -0.97 7.05
C GLY A 135 -3.71 -1.23 6.13
N VAL A 136 -3.60 -2.18 5.20
CA VAL A 136 -4.69 -2.55 4.27
C VAL A 136 -5.92 -3.07 5.02
N LEU A 137 -5.73 -3.86 6.08
CA LEU A 137 -6.82 -4.30 6.95
C LEU A 137 -7.53 -3.11 7.61
N VAL A 138 -6.77 -2.20 8.22
CA VAL A 138 -7.33 -0.99 8.85
C VAL A 138 -8.06 -0.12 7.82
N ALA A 139 -7.43 0.14 6.68
CA ALA A 139 -8.01 0.95 5.60
C ALA A 139 -9.30 0.33 5.09
N GLY A 140 -9.37 -0.99 4.95
CA GLY A 140 -10.56 -1.64 4.45
C GLY A 140 -11.69 -1.75 5.46
N ILE A 141 -11.41 -1.79 6.77
CA ILE A 141 -12.45 -1.61 7.80
C ILE A 141 -13.05 -0.21 7.68
N ILE A 142 -12.20 0.83 7.58
CA ILE A 142 -12.65 2.22 7.44
C ILE A 142 -13.47 2.40 6.14
N MET A 143 -12.97 1.89 5.02
CA MET A 143 -13.69 1.96 3.74
C MET A 143 -14.99 1.16 3.76
N GLY A 144 -15.00 0.01 4.44
CA GLY A 144 -16.18 -0.82 4.59
C GLY A 144 -17.27 -0.13 5.39
N THR A 145 -16.94 0.42 6.57
CA THR A 145 -17.90 1.17 7.38
C THR A 145 -18.36 2.45 6.70
N ALA A 146 -17.45 3.18 6.04
CA ALA A 146 -17.81 4.37 5.27
C ALA A 146 -18.74 4.05 4.10
N SER A 147 -18.48 2.96 3.37
CA SER A 147 -19.33 2.55 2.25
C SER A 147 -20.70 2.06 2.72
N VAL A 148 -20.76 1.21 3.75
CA VAL A 148 -22.05 0.79 4.33
C VAL A 148 -22.83 1.98 4.85
N GLY A 149 -22.18 2.92 5.54
CA GLY A 149 -22.82 4.16 6.00
C GLY A 149 -23.38 4.96 4.81
N LEU A 150 -22.55 5.27 3.82
CA LEU A 150 -22.97 6.00 2.62
C LEU A 150 -24.13 5.32 1.88
N PHE A 151 -24.07 4.01 1.66
CA PHE A 151 -25.09 3.26 0.91
C PHE A 151 -26.31 2.83 1.75
N SER A 152 -26.29 2.99 3.08
CA SER A 152 -27.48 2.80 3.92
C SER A 152 -28.29 4.08 4.10
N PHE A 153 -27.68 5.25 3.83
CA PHE A 153 -28.34 6.56 3.87
C PHE A 153 -29.01 6.96 2.54
N PHE A 154 -28.69 6.26 1.44
CA PHE A 154 -29.32 6.38 0.13
C PHE A 154 -30.24 5.19 -0.14
#